data_AF-A0A971NRD7-F1
#
_entry.id   AF-A0A971NRD7-F1
#
_cell.length_a   1.000
_cell.length_b   1.000
_cell.length_c   1.000
_cell.angle_alpha   90.00
_cell.angle_beta   90.00
_cell.angle_gamma   90.00
#
_symmetry.space_group_name_H-M   'P 1'
#
loop_
_entity.id
_entity.type
_entity.pdbx_description
1 polymer ?
#
loop_
_entity_poly.entity_id
_entity_poly.type
_entity_poly.pdbx_seq_one_letter_code
_entity_poly.pdbx_strand_id
1 'polypeptide(L)'
;MKERFYKLIQGDMKKGKAKGYSVENGKYREMLVSISEGVPVDYKGEPYKADGRIVSLPGFPEPEYESFGYGEILVALDNEKYYSYR
;
A
#
# COMPACT_ATOMS: atom_id res chain seq x y z
N MET A 1 4.84 -11.62 13.79
CA MET A 1 4.65 -10.41 12.97
C MET A 1 3.48 -10.69 12.06
N LYS A 2 2.45 -9.84 12.00
CA LYS A 2 1.40 -10.01 10.97
C LYS A 2 2.04 -9.69 9.63
N GLU A 3 2.07 -10.64 8.71
CA GLU A 3 2.48 -10.37 7.33
C GLU A 3 1.46 -9.42 6.69
N ARG A 4 1.96 -8.42 5.97
CA ARG A 4 1.14 -7.40 5.32
C ARG A 4 1.11 -7.68 3.83
N PHE A 5 -0.09 -7.82 3.27
CA PHE A 5 -0.28 -8.07 1.84
C PHE A 5 -0.94 -6.87 1.19
N TYR A 6 -0.37 -6.35 0.10
CA TYR A 6 -0.98 -5.27 -0.66
C TYR A 6 -1.86 -5.83 -1.77
N LYS A 7 -2.92 -5.08 -2.08
CA LYS A 7 -3.82 -5.44 -3.18
C LYS A 7 -3.16 -5.12 -4.51
N LEU A 8 -2.60 -6.15 -5.14
CA LEU A 8 -1.95 -6.03 -6.43
C LEU A 8 -2.98 -6.04 -7.56
N ILE A 9 -2.81 -5.12 -8.50
CA ILE A 9 -3.62 -5.03 -9.72
C ILE A 9 -2.93 -5.70 -10.92
N GLN A 10 -1.63 -5.93 -10.82
CA GLN A 10 -0.82 -6.61 -11.83
C GLN A 10 0.41 -7.21 -11.15
N GLY A 11 0.72 -8.48 -11.42
CA GLY A 11 1.91 -9.17 -10.92
C GLY A 11 1.60 -10.38 -10.04
N ASP A 12 2.59 -10.83 -9.29
CA ASP A 12 2.49 -11.89 -8.29
C ASP A 12 2.50 -11.31 -6.87
N MET A 13 2.24 -12.12 -5.84
CA MET A 13 2.16 -11.65 -4.45
C MET A 13 3.38 -10.89 -3.91
N LYS A 14 4.56 -11.06 -4.49
CA LYS A 14 5.80 -10.42 -4.05
C LYS A 14 6.18 -9.24 -4.93
N LYS A 15 5.84 -9.25 -6.22
CA LYS A 15 6.25 -8.23 -7.17
C LYS A 15 5.11 -7.86 -8.11
N GLY A 16 4.85 -6.57 -8.23
CA GLY A 16 3.76 -6.09 -9.06
C GLY A 16 3.51 -4.60 -8.95
N LYS A 17 2.29 -4.21 -9.31
CA LYS A 17 1.75 -2.87 -9.06
C LYS A 17 0.56 -2.99 -8.12
N ALA A 18 0.52 -2.13 -7.12
CA ALA A 18 -0.63 -1.92 -6.25
C ALA A 18 -1.28 -0.58 -6.56
N LYS A 19 -2.58 -0.48 -6.24
CA LYS A 19 -3.25 0.81 -6.20
C LYS A 19 -2.80 1.57 -4.96
N GLY A 20 -2.40 2.82 -5.13
CA GLY A 20 -2.07 3.70 -4.01
C GLY A 20 -2.44 5.15 -4.29
N TYR A 21 -2.15 6.00 -3.31
CA TYR A 21 -2.46 7.42 -3.34
C TYR A 21 -1.28 8.20 -2.80
N SER A 22 -0.83 9.22 -3.52
CA SER A 22 0.03 10.24 -2.93
C SER A 22 -0.81 11.24 -2.13
N VAL A 23 -0.25 11.73 -1.03
CA VAL A 23 -0.90 12.70 -0.16
C VAL A 23 -0.15 14.02 -0.25
N GLU A 24 -0.79 15.03 -0.84
CA GLU A 24 -0.21 16.37 -1.00
C GLU A 24 -1.21 17.41 -0.46
N ASN A 25 -0.83 18.14 0.59
CA ASN A 25 -1.69 19.15 1.23
C ASN A 25 -3.09 18.64 1.61
N GLY A 26 -3.17 17.41 2.10
CA GLY A 26 -4.43 16.75 2.48
C GLY A 26 -5.31 16.31 1.30
N LYS A 27 -4.80 16.43 0.06
CA LYS A 27 -5.45 15.88 -1.13
C LYS A 27 -4.82 14.56 -1.49
N TYR A 28 -5.65 13.62 -1.91
CA TYR A 28 -5.24 12.30 -2.36
C TYR A 28 -5.21 12.28 -3.88
N ARG A 29 -4.11 11.84 -4.47
CA ARG A 29 -3.99 11.63 -5.92
C ARG A 29 -3.69 10.17 -6.19
N GLU A 30 -4.54 9.54 -6.99
CA GLU A 30 -4.38 8.14 -7.35
C GLU A 30 -3.09 7.90 -8.15
N MET A 31 -2.37 6.84 -7.81
CA MET A 31 -1.16 6.42 -8.50
C MET A 31 -1.00 4.89 -8.46
N LEU A 32 -0.15 4.39 -9.35
CA LEU A 32 0.31 3.00 -9.30
C LEU A 32 1.61 2.92 -8.52
N VAL A 33 1.62 2.12 -7.48
CA VAL A 33 2.78 1.93 -6.61
C VAL A 33 3.44 0.61 -6.98
N SER A 34 4.75 0.64 -7.24
CA SER A 34 5.53 -0.57 -7.47
C SER A 34 5.65 -1.35 -6.17
N ILE A 35 5.41 -2.66 -6.21
CA ILE A 35 5.68 -3.57 -5.11
C ILE A 35 6.82 -4.51 -5.53
N SER A 36 7.79 -4.72 -4.65
CA SER A 36 8.87 -5.70 -4.82
C SER A 36 9.19 -6.33 -3.47
N GLU A 37 9.42 -7.65 -3.44
CA GLU A 37 9.57 -8.43 -2.21
C GLU A 37 8.49 -8.16 -1.16
N GLY A 38 7.25 -7.93 -1.62
CA GLY A 38 6.10 -7.68 -0.76
C GLY A 38 6.15 -6.33 -0.04
N VAL A 39 6.92 -5.35 -0.51
CA VAL A 39 6.91 -3.96 0.01
C VAL A 39 6.81 -2.93 -1.12
N PRO A 40 6.21 -1.74 -0.86
CA PRO A 40 6.22 -0.65 -1.82
C PRO A 40 7.64 -0.14 -2.10
N VAL A 41 7.93 0.14 -3.36
CA VAL A 41 9.22 0.70 -3.80
C VAL A 41 9.02 1.94 -4.66
N ASP A 42 9.99 2.84 -4.64
CA ASP A 42 10.00 4.05 -5.43
C ASP A 42 10.38 3.80 -6.90
N TYR A 43 10.63 4.88 -7.66
CA TYR A 43 11.01 4.79 -9.08
C TYR A 43 12.43 4.26 -9.30
N LYS A 44 13.29 4.29 -8.28
CA LYS A 44 14.64 3.69 -8.28
C LYS A 44 14.61 2.23 -7.82
N GLY A 45 13.47 1.75 -7.32
CA GLY A 45 13.32 0.42 -6.73
C GLY A 45 13.72 0.37 -5.26
N GLU A 46 13.91 1.52 -4.61
CA GLU A 46 14.23 1.59 -3.18
C GLU A 46 12.93 1.42 -2.36
N PRO A 47 12.94 0.58 -1.31
CA PRO A 47 11.75 0.32 -0.52
C PRO A 47 11.33 1.54 0.28
N TYR A 48 10.04 1.86 0.24
CA TYR A 48 9.48 2.84 1.14
C TYR A 48 9.44 2.31 2.57
N LYS A 49 9.80 3.17 3.52
CA LYS A 49 9.66 2.86 4.93
C LYS A 49 8.17 2.88 5.31
N ALA A 50 7.70 1.79 5.87
CA ALA A 50 6.37 1.72 6.46
C ALA A 50 6.29 2.60 7.71
N ASP A 51 5.23 3.39 7.82
CA ASP A 51 4.98 4.20 9.02
C ASP A 51 4.31 3.37 10.13
N GLY A 52 3.90 2.14 9.81
CA GLY A 52 3.17 1.26 10.71
C GLY A 52 1.74 1.74 11.01
N ARG A 53 1.23 2.67 10.21
CA ARG A 53 -0.10 3.27 10.37
C ARG A 53 -1.03 2.77 9.27
N ILE A 54 -2.15 2.19 9.68
CA ILE A 54 -3.26 1.86 8.79
C ILE A 54 -4.27 3.01 8.85
N VAL A 55 -4.77 3.41 7.68
CA VAL A 55 -5.75 4.49 7.53
C VAL A 55 -6.94 4.00 6.69
N SER A 56 -8.13 4.43 7.08
CA SER A 56 -9.34 4.27 6.28
C SER A 56 -9.67 5.61 5.64
N LEU A 57 -9.90 5.61 4.32
CA LEU A 57 -10.19 6.83 3.56
C LEU A 57 -11.68 6.83 3.15
N PRO A 58 -12.53 7.70 3.72
CA PRO A 58 -13.93 7.80 3.33
C PRO A 58 -14.08 8.17 1.85
N GLY A 59 -14.92 7.42 1.12
CA GLY A 59 -15.15 7.66 -0.31
C GLY A 59 -14.14 6.99 -1.25
N PHE A 60 -13.23 6.18 -0.72
CA PHE A 60 -12.26 5.41 -1.50
C PHE A 60 -12.69 3.94 -1.64
N PRO A 61 -12.25 3.23 -2.70
CA PRO A 61 -12.75 1.90 -3.01
C PRO A 61 -12.24 0.80 -2.06
N GLU A 62 -11.05 0.97 -1.49
CA GLU A 62 -10.48 -0.01 -0.57
C GLU A 62 -10.69 0.46 0.88
N PRO A 63 -10.98 -0.45 1.82
CA PRO A 63 -11.36 -0.05 3.17
C PRO A 63 -10.16 0.35 4.04
N GLU A 64 -8.97 -0.17 3.73
CA GLU A 64 -7.75 0.07 4.49
C GLU A 64 -6.55 0.30 3.57
N TYR A 65 -5.73 1.26 3.98
CA TYR A 65 -4.47 1.61 3.34
C TYR A 65 -3.37 1.66 4.38
N GLU A 66 -2.18 1.20 4.04
CA GLU A 66 -1.00 1.43 4.87
C GLU A 66 -0.24 2.67 4.41
N SER A 67 0.25 3.42 5.40
CA SER A 67 1.04 4.63 5.24
C SER A 67 2.52 4.35 5.11
N PHE A 68 3.15 5.04 4.15
CA PHE A 68 4.56 4.98 3.85
C PHE A 68 5.15 6.38 3.70
N GLY A 69 6.45 6.51 3.99
CA GLY A 69 7.18 7.75 3.78
C GLY A 69 6.62 8.91 4.60
N TYR A 70 6.30 8.69 5.88
CA TYR A 70 5.72 9.70 6.77
C TYR A 70 4.34 10.22 6.30
N GLY A 71 3.54 9.36 5.69
CA GLY A 71 2.20 9.69 5.19
C GLY A 71 2.16 10.23 3.78
N GLU A 72 3.27 10.26 3.06
CA GLU A 72 3.32 10.70 1.66
C GLU A 72 2.59 9.74 0.72
N ILE A 73 2.59 8.44 1.05
CA ILE A 73 1.99 7.41 0.20
C ILE A 73 1.11 6.49 1.02
N LEU A 74 -0.08 6.22 0.49
CA LEU A 74 -1.04 5.26 1.02
C LEU A 74 -1.22 4.12 0.02
N VAL A 75 -0.98 2.88 0.44
CA VAL A 75 -1.08 1.69 -0.43
C VAL A 75 -2.20 0.79 0.06
N ALA A 76 -3.08 0.37 -0.87
CA ALA A 76 -4.23 -0.47 -0.55
C ALA A 76 -3.82 -1.83 0.02
N LEU A 77 -4.47 -2.23 1.11
CA LEU A 77 -4.26 -3.54 1.72
C LEU A 77 -5.16 -4.60 1.09
N ASP A 78 -4.61 -5.80 0.89
CA ASP A 78 -5.36 -6.99 0.49
C ASP A 78 -6.00 -7.62 1.72
N ASN A 79 -7.21 -7.14 2.05
CA ASN A 79 -7.95 -7.59 3.22
C ASN A 79 -8.28 -9.09 3.19
N GLU A 80 -8.37 -9.72 2.02
CA GLU A 80 -8.63 -11.16 1.92
C GLU A 80 -7.45 -11.98 2.47
N LYS A 81 -6.23 -11.43 2.38
CA LYS A 81 -5.00 -12.09 2.86
C LYS A 81 -4.50 -11.59 4.20
N TYR A 82 -5.02 -10.45 4.69
CA TYR A 82 -4.73 -9.95 6.04
C TYR A 82 -5.29 -10.83 7.17
N TYR A 83 -6.27 -11.69 6.87
CA TYR A 83 -6.79 -12.67 7.81
C TYR A 83 -6.05 -14.01 7.69
N SER A 84 -4.77 -14.07 8.10
CA SER A 84 -4.24 -15.37 8.52
C SER A 84 -4.83 -15.71 9.89
N TYR A 85 -5.84 -16.57 9.87
CA TYR A 85 -6.39 -17.21 11.08
C TYR A 85 -5.38 -18.23 11.60
N ARG A 86 -4.76 -17.95 12.75
CA ARG A 86 -4.77 -18.78 13.97
C ARG A 86 -3.82 -18.24 15.04
#